data_AF-A0A2W5PIE6-F1
#
_entry.id   AF-A0A2W5PIE6-F1
#
_cell.length_a   1.000
_cell.length_b   1.000
_cell.length_c   1.000
_cell.angle_alpha   90.00
_cell.angle_beta   90.00
_cell.angle_gamma   90.00
#
_symmetry.space_group_name_H-M   'P 1'
#
loop_
_entity.id
_entity.type
_entity.pdbx_description
1 polymer ?
#
loop_
_entity_poly.entity_id
_entity_poly.type
_entity_poly.pdbx_seq_one_letter_code
_entity_poly.pdbx_strand_id
1 'polypeptide(L)'
;EIAELNIGSRPASRNPKRNIEDLRAVPWSFSWGQCRLTLNGWYGFGSAVAGFLDSAGNATERKERIALLQRMYAQWPFFRTLLSNMDMVLAKSDLQLATRYAELVGDRKLRQKVFGMIDAEWHRTSDALTLITGAKQRLEGNAEMQRSVRHRFPYIDPLHHLQVELMRRFRAGEGGDRVQRGIHLSINGVAAGLRNTG
;
A
#
# COMPACT_ATOMS: atom_id res chain seq x y z
N GLU A 1 -5.57 9.21 -15.85
CA GLU A 1 -6.84 8.68 -15.30
C GLU A 1 -7.23 9.34 -13.97
N ILE A 2 -6.49 9.16 -12.86
CA ILE A 2 -6.88 9.76 -11.54
C ILE A 2 -6.89 11.30 -11.55
N ALA A 3 -6.05 11.94 -12.35
CA ALA A 3 -6.02 13.40 -12.49
C ALA A 3 -7.15 13.96 -13.39
N GLU A 4 -7.76 13.13 -14.23
CA GLU A 4 -8.90 13.51 -15.09
C GLU A 4 -10.24 13.34 -14.37
N LEU A 5 -10.20 12.59 -13.29
CA LEU A 5 -11.26 12.50 -12.31
C LEU A 5 -11.26 13.77 -11.46
N ASN A 6 -12.35 14.53 -11.52
CA ASN A 6 -12.64 15.66 -10.61
C ASN A 6 -12.91 15.17 -9.17
N ILE A 7 -12.05 14.29 -8.62
CA ILE A 7 -12.17 13.71 -7.28
C ILE A 7 -11.85 14.76 -6.18
N GLY A 8 -11.25 15.90 -6.54
CA GLY A 8 -11.06 17.01 -5.63
C GLY A 8 -11.15 18.36 -6.34
N SER A 9 -11.37 19.43 -5.58
CA SER A 9 -11.44 20.82 -6.07
C SER A 9 -10.11 21.38 -6.56
N ARG A 10 -9.05 20.58 -6.50
CA ARG A 10 -7.65 20.98 -6.59
C ARG A 10 -6.96 20.09 -7.63
N PRO A 11 -6.11 20.66 -8.52
CA PRO A 11 -5.39 19.85 -9.51
C PRO A 11 -4.47 18.83 -8.84
N ALA A 12 -4.26 17.68 -9.50
CA ALA A 12 -3.48 16.58 -8.95
C ALA A 12 -1.97 16.91 -8.80
N SER A 13 -1.44 17.78 -9.65
CA SER A 13 -0.05 18.24 -9.64
C SER A 13 0.02 19.76 -9.42
N ARG A 14 1.14 20.24 -8.87
CA ARG A 14 1.46 21.67 -8.75
C ARG A 14 1.95 22.28 -10.08
N ASN A 15 2.54 21.47 -10.95
CA ASN A 15 3.10 21.88 -12.24
C ASN A 15 2.55 20.96 -13.35
N PRO A 16 2.31 21.46 -14.58
CA PRO A 16 2.02 20.61 -15.75
C PRO A 16 3.09 19.55 -16.04
N LYS A 17 4.34 19.75 -15.58
CA LYS A 17 5.37 18.70 -15.60
C LYS A 17 4.94 17.54 -14.70
N ARG A 18 4.83 16.34 -15.26
CA ARG A 18 4.38 15.11 -14.57
C ARG A 18 5.50 14.45 -13.75
N ASN A 19 6.25 15.25 -13.01
CA ASN A 19 7.30 14.77 -12.11
C ASN A 19 6.68 14.29 -10.80
N ILE A 20 7.35 13.36 -10.10
CA ILE A 20 6.80 12.79 -8.86
C ILE A 20 6.83 13.82 -7.72
N GLU A 21 7.81 14.72 -7.73
CA GLU A 21 8.02 15.78 -6.74
C GLU A 21 6.92 16.85 -6.79
N ASP A 22 6.27 17.00 -7.95
CA ASP A 22 5.20 17.96 -8.17
C ASP A 22 3.81 17.38 -7.84
N LEU A 23 3.72 16.06 -7.62
CA LEU A 23 2.47 15.37 -7.27
C LEU A 23 2.05 15.68 -5.83
N ARG A 24 0.76 16.00 -5.65
CA ARG A 24 0.24 16.27 -4.31
C ARG A 24 0.05 14.98 -3.51
N ALA A 25 0.17 15.10 -2.18
CA ALA A 25 0.06 13.98 -1.26
C ALA A 25 -1.24 13.18 -1.39
N VAL A 26 -2.40 13.85 -1.57
CA VAL A 26 -3.69 13.16 -1.71
C VAL A 26 -3.74 12.30 -2.98
N PRO A 27 -3.51 12.83 -4.21
CA PRO A 27 -3.40 12.01 -5.41
C PRO A 27 -2.39 10.88 -5.32
N TRP A 28 -1.24 11.12 -4.67
CA TRP A 28 -0.21 10.10 -4.45
C TRP A 28 -0.74 8.93 -3.60
N SER A 29 -1.18 9.21 -2.37
CA SER A 29 -1.69 8.18 -1.46
C SER A 29 -2.94 7.50 -2.02
N PHE A 30 -3.81 8.26 -2.68
CA PHE A 30 -5.01 7.72 -3.32
C PHE A 30 -4.69 6.71 -4.41
N SER A 31 -3.70 6.99 -5.26
CA SER A 31 -3.29 6.08 -6.34
C SER A 31 -2.77 4.73 -5.81
N TRP A 32 -1.99 4.75 -4.72
CA TRP A 32 -1.53 3.52 -4.08
C TRP A 32 -2.63 2.77 -3.32
N GLY A 33 -3.62 3.49 -2.79
CA GLY A 33 -4.83 2.89 -2.23
C GLY A 33 -5.66 2.15 -3.29
N GLN A 34 -5.81 2.75 -4.47
CA GLN A 34 -6.58 2.17 -5.58
C GLN A 34 -6.05 0.83 -6.07
N CYS A 35 -4.73 0.60 -5.99
CA CYS A 35 -4.09 -0.66 -6.38
C CYS A 35 -3.76 -1.57 -5.18
N ARG A 36 -4.33 -1.32 -3.99
CA ARG A 36 -4.15 -2.13 -2.79
C ARG A 36 -2.69 -2.33 -2.38
N LEU A 37 -1.85 -1.33 -2.61
CA LEU A 37 -0.48 -1.33 -2.09
C LEU A 37 -0.32 -0.43 -0.88
N THR A 38 -1.02 0.72 -0.84
CA THR A 38 -0.94 1.69 0.27
C THR A 38 0.51 2.02 0.67
N LEU A 39 1.37 2.11 -0.35
CA LEU A 39 2.84 2.14 -0.27
C LEU A 39 3.39 3.15 0.75
N ASN A 40 2.73 4.31 0.83
CA ASN A 40 3.12 5.42 1.71
C ASN A 40 3.05 5.09 3.21
N GLY A 41 2.33 4.04 3.62
CA GLY A 41 2.19 3.70 5.03
C GLY A 41 3.23 2.72 5.58
N TRP A 42 4.10 2.15 4.74
CA TRP A 42 4.98 1.05 5.17
C TRP A 42 6.31 0.94 4.40
N TYR A 43 6.42 1.50 3.19
CA TYR A 43 7.61 1.31 2.36
C TYR A 43 8.84 1.96 2.99
N GLY A 44 9.94 1.20 3.11
CA GLY A 44 11.20 1.63 3.70
C GLY A 44 11.37 1.19 5.16
N PHE A 45 10.30 0.83 5.87
CA PHE A 45 10.40 0.40 7.27
C PHE A 45 11.18 -0.91 7.40
N GLY A 46 10.84 -1.92 6.59
CA GLY A 46 11.52 -3.21 6.58
C GLY A 46 13.00 -3.08 6.26
N SER A 47 13.34 -2.26 5.26
CA SER A 47 14.74 -1.93 4.93
C SER A 47 15.46 -1.23 6.09
N ALA A 48 14.80 -0.29 6.78
CA ALA A 48 15.40 0.41 7.92
C ALA A 48 15.66 -0.54 9.11
N VAL A 49 14.71 -1.41 9.43
CA VAL A 49 14.88 -2.43 10.48
C VAL A 49 15.97 -3.42 10.10
N ALA A 50 15.98 -3.91 8.86
CA ALA A 50 17.03 -4.80 8.36
C ALA A 50 18.42 -4.14 8.49
N GLY A 51 18.59 -2.92 7.98
CA GLY A 51 19.87 -2.19 8.10
C GLY A 51 20.28 -1.94 9.56
N PHE A 52 19.33 -1.69 10.45
CA PHE A 52 19.61 -1.58 11.88
C PHE A 52 20.04 -2.91 12.50
N LEU A 53 19.52 -4.05 12.06
CA LEU A 53 19.92 -5.35 12.58
C LEU A 53 21.24 -5.86 11.97
N ASP A 54 21.46 -5.58 10.69
CA ASP A 54 22.63 -6.06 9.92
C ASP A 54 23.90 -5.26 10.24
N SER A 55 23.77 -4.06 10.80
CA SER A 55 24.90 -3.27 11.32
C SER A 55 25.38 -3.72 12.70
N ALA A 56 24.88 -4.85 13.23
CA ALA A 56 25.44 -5.48 14.42
C ALA A 56 26.75 -6.21 14.10
N GLY A 57 27.77 -6.05 14.92
CA GLY A 57 29.08 -6.69 14.72
C GLY A 57 29.10 -8.18 15.05
N ASN A 58 28.10 -8.69 15.78
CA ASN A 58 27.97 -10.11 16.10
C ASN A 58 26.51 -10.49 16.46
N ALA A 59 26.28 -11.78 16.69
CA ALA A 59 24.95 -12.32 16.98
C ALA A 59 24.37 -11.85 18.34
N THR A 60 25.21 -11.57 19.33
CA THR A 60 24.77 -11.07 20.64
C THR A 60 24.23 -9.66 20.50
N GLU A 61 24.98 -8.77 19.85
CA GLU A 61 24.54 -7.39 19.59
C GLU A 61 23.26 -7.37 18.75
N ARG A 62 23.14 -8.25 17.75
CA ARG A 62 21.90 -8.38 16.96
C ARG A 62 20.69 -8.72 17.84
N LYS A 63 20.83 -9.62 18.82
CA LYS A 63 19.77 -9.95 19.78
C LYS A 63 19.42 -8.76 20.68
N GLU A 64 20.42 -8.00 21.13
CA GLU A 64 20.20 -6.80 21.93
C GLU A 64 19.42 -5.72 21.17
N ARG A 65 19.74 -5.54 19.87
CA ARG A 65 19.02 -4.63 18.97
C ARG A 65 17.57 -5.07 18.74
N ILE A 66 17.30 -6.36 18.58
CA ILE A 66 15.94 -6.90 18.53
C ILE A 66 15.20 -6.60 19.84
N ALA A 67 15.83 -6.92 20.98
CA ALA A 67 15.24 -6.68 22.29
C ALA A 67 14.96 -5.19 22.53
N LEU A 68 15.79 -4.29 22.00
CA LEU A 68 15.54 -2.84 22.04
C LEU A 68 14.27 -2.48 21.28
N LEU A 69 14.10 -2.93 20.04
CA LEU A 69 12.89 -2.66 19.26
C LEU A 69 11.62 -3.19 19.95
N GLN A 70 11.70 -4.39 20.51
CA GLN A 70 10.61 -4.99 21.28
C GLN A 70 10.29 -4.19 22.56
N ARG A 71 11.32 -3.72 23.28
CA ARG A 71 11.14 -2.82 24.44
C ARG A 71 10.51 -1.48 24.03
N MET A 72 10.94 -0.90 22.90
CA MET A 72 10.32 0.32 22.36
C MET A 72 8.83 0.09 22.09
N TYR A 73 8.46 -1.04 21.47
CA TYR A 73 7.05 -1.37 21.24
C TYR A 73 6.26 -1.55 22.56
N ALA A 74 6.88 -2.19 23.55
CA ALA A 74 6.26 -2.44 24.86
C ALA A 74 6.14 -1.18 25.73
N GLN A 75 7.08 -0.24 25.67
CA GLN A 75 7.19 0.85 26.65
C GLN A 75 7.04 2.24 26.05
N TRP A 76 7.10 2.39 24.73
CA TRP A 76 7.02 3.70 24.06
C TRP A 76 5.71 3.84 23.26
N PRO A 77 4.72 4.60 23.77
CA PRO A 77 3.41 4.73 23.13
C PRO A 77 3.45 5.27 21.69
N PHE A 78 4.40 6.15 21.38
CA PHE A 78 4.59 6.67 20.03
C PHE A 78 4.97 5.54 19.06
N PHE A 79 5.99 4.75 19.40
CA PHE A 79 6.46 3.66 18.55
C PHE A 79 5.39 2.58 18.40
N ARG A 80 4.67 2.25 19.49
CA ARG A 80 3.52 1.35 19.44
C ARG A 80 2.44 1.83 18.48
N THR A 81 2.06 3.10 18.56
CA THR A 81 1.03 3.70 17.69
C THR A 81 1.49 3.69 16.23
N LEU A 82 2.75 4.02 15.97
CA LEU A 82 3.33 3.99 14.62
C LEU A 82 3.23 2.58 14.01
N LEU A 83 3.64 1.54 14.74
CA LEU A 83 3.56 0.16 14.26
C LEU A 83 2.12 -0.33 14.11
N SER A 84 1.21 0.08 15.01
CA SER A 84 -0.22 -0.24 14.92
C SER A 84 -0.86 0.34 13.66
N ASN A 85 -0.54 1.58 13.32
CA ASN A 85 -1.01 2.22 12.09
C ASN A 85 -0.45 1.52 10.85
N MET A 86 0.84 1.17 10.87
CA MET A 86 1.47 0.43 9.78
C MET A 86 0.85 -0.95 9.58
N ASP A 87 0.60 -1.69 10.67
CA ASP A 87 -0.06 -2.99 10.65
C ASP A 87 -1.46 -2.90 10.04
N MET A 88 -2.23 -1.86 10.38
CA MET A 88 -3.54 -1.59 9.77
C MET A 88 -3.43 -1.32 8.27
N VAL A 89 -2.43 -0.56 7.83
CA VAL A 89 -2.24 -0.24 6.41
C VAL A 89 -1.85 -1.49 5.63
N LEU A 90 -0.94 -2.32 6.15
CA LEU A 90 -0.55 -3.59 5.54
C LEU A 90 -1.70 -4.59 5.51
N ALA A 91 -2.55 -4.63 6.54
CA ALA A 91 -3.74 -5.48 6.53
C ALA A 91 -4.73 -5.14 5.39
N LYS A 92 -4.61 -3.95 4.79
CA LYS A 92 -5.40 -3.53 3.63
C LYS A 92 -4.70 -3.77 2.30
N SER A 93 -3.41 -4.08 2.32
CA SER A 93 -2.65 -4.34 1.10
C SER A 93 -2.89 -5.75 0.58
N ASP A 94 -2.76 -5.93 -0.73
CA ASP A 94 -2.91 -7.19 -1.44
C ASP A 94 -1.94 -7.24 -2.62
N LEU A 95 -0.84 -8.00 -2.47
CA LEU A 95 0.19 -8.14 -3.50
C LEU A 95 -0.31 -8.87 -4.75
N GLN A 96 -1.24 -9.82 -4.61
CA GLN A 96 -1.78 -10.56 -5.76
C GLN A 96 -2.61 -9.63 -6.63
N LEU A 97 -3.45 -8.80 -6.01
CA LEU A 97 -4.23 -7.81 -6.72
C LEU A 97 -3.35 -6.71 -7.31
N ALA A 98 -2.37 -6.22 -6.54
CA ALA A 98 -1.41 -5.25 -7.03
C ALA A 98 -0.63 -5.74 -8.25
N THR A 99 -0.32 -7.04 -8.33
CA THR A 99 0.31 -7.66 -9.51
C THR A 99 -0.55 -7.46 -10.77
N ARG A 100 -1.87 -7.60 -10.67
CA ARG A 100 -2.79 -7.39 -11.81
C ARG A 100 -2.82 -5.94 -12.28
N TYR A 101 -2.69 -4.99 -11.36
CA TYR A 101 -2.51 -3.58 -11.71
C TYR A 101 -1.15 -3.33 -12.37
N ALA A 102 -0.09 -3.96 -11.85
CA ALA A 102 1.25 -3.84 -12.42
C ALA A 102 1.30 -4.38 -13.86
N GLU A 103 0.51 -5.40 -14.19
CA GLU A 103 0.39 -5.94 -15.57
C GLU A 103 -0.09 -4.92 -16.60
N LEU A 104 -0.75 -3.84 -16.18
CA LEU A 104 -1.13 -2.73 -17.07
C LEU A 104 0.07 -1.90 -17.55
N VAL A 105 1.27 -2.14 -16.99
CA VAL A 105 2.53 -1.57 -17.47
C VAL A 105 3.08 -2.47 -18.57
N GLY A 106 3.11 -1.94 -19.80
CA GLY A 106 3.57 -2.68 -20.98
C GLY A 106 5.08 -2.98 -20.99
N ASP A 107 5.89 -2.13 -20.35
CA ASP A 107 7.31 -2.40 -20.16
C ASP A 107 7.51 -3.47 -19.07
N ARG A 108 7.75 -4.70 -19.51
CA ARG A 108 7.97 -5.85 -18.64
C ARG A 108 9.20 -5.71 -17.75
N LYS A 109 10.30 -5.13 -18.25
CA LYS A 109 11.55 -4.99 -17.46
C LYS A 109 11.36 -3.98 -16.35
N LEU A 110 10.76 -2.83 -16.67
CA LEU A 110 10.42 -1.81 -15.69
C LEU A 110 9.46 -2.36 -14.64
N ARG A 111 8.40 -3.05 -15.07
CA ARG A 111 7.41 -3.68 -14.18
C ARG A 111 8.07 -4.64 -13.21
N GLN A 112 8.87 -5.58 -13.71
CA GLN A 112 9.55 -6.57 -12.87
C GLN A 112 10.50 -5.92 -11.87
N LYS A 113 11.27 -4.92 -12.29
CA LYS A 113 12.17 -4.19 -11.41
C LYS A 113 11.41 -3.47 -10.29
N VAL A 114 10.46 -2.62 -10.64
CA VAL A 114 9.77 -1.76 -9.66
C VAL A 114 8.86 -2.59 -8.75
N PHE A 115 8.03 -3.47 -9.32
CA PHE A 115 7.14 -4.30 -8.53
C PHE A 115 7.92 -5.29 -7.66
N GLY A 116 9.03 -5.84 -8.15
CA GLY A 116 9.91 -6.70 -7.35
C GLY A 116 10.51 -5.98 -6.14
N MET A 117 10.86 -4.69 -6.26
CA MET A 117 11.30 -3.88 -5.12
C MET A 117 10.18 -3.67 -4.10
N ILE A 118 8.95 -3.42 -4.57
CA ILE A 118 7.75 -3.26 -3.72
C ILE A 118 7.42 -4.55 -2.98
N ASP A 119 7.38 -5.67 -3.69
CA ASP A 119 7.11 -6.99 -3.14
C ASP A 119 8.14 -7.38 -2.08
N ALA A 120 9.44 -7.22 -2.38
CA ALA A 120 10.50 -7.51 -1.43
C ALA A 120 10.42 -6.63 -0.18
N GLU A 121 10.13 -5.34 -0.33
CA GLU A 121 9.97 -4.45 0.81
C GLU A 121 8.73 -4.78 1.64
N TRP A 122 7.64 -5.21 1.01
CA TRP A 122 6.42 -5.61 1.71
C TRP A 122 6.70 -6.78 2.66
N HIS A 123 7.40 -7.80 2.17
CA HIS A 123 7.80 -8.95 2.96
C HIS A 123 8.74 -8.54 4.10
N ARG A 124 9.79 -7.76 3.82
CA ARG A 124 10.70 -7.25 4.86
C ARG A 124 9.97 -6.48 5.94
N THR A 125 9.02 -5.61 5.56
CA THR A 125 8.25 -4.83 6.52
C THR A 125 7.29 -5.71 7.33
N SER A 126 6.64 -6.69 6.69
CA SER A 126 5.80 -7.68 7.38
C SER A 126 6.61 -8.47 8.42
N ASP A 127 7.78 -8.98 8.03
CA ASP A 127 8.67 -9.74 8.91
C ASP A 127 9.20 -8.88 10.06
N ALA A 128 9.58 -7.63 9.79
CA ALA A 128 10.02 -6.68 10.79
C ALA A 128 8.91 -6.40 11.83
N LEU A 129 7.67 -6.21 11.38
CA LEU A 129 6.55 -6.04 12.31
C LEU A 129 6.35 -7.27 13.18
N THR A 130 6.34 -8.47 12.59
CA THR A 130 6.18 -9.72 13.35
C THR A 130 7.31 -9.93 14.35
N LEU A 131 8.55 -9.61 13.98
CA LEU A 131 9.71 -9.68 14.85
C LEU A 131 9.58 -8.75 16.07
N ILE A 132 9.06 -7.54 15.86
CA ILE A 132 8.99 -6.49 16.89
C ILE A 132 7.76 -6.67 17.78
N THR A 133 6.60 -6.98 17.21
CA THR A 133 5.33 -7.06 17.95
C THR A 133 5.06 -8.45 18.51
N GLY A 134 5.64 -9.50 17.92
CA GLY A 134 5.34 -10.89 18.23
C GLY A 134 3.99 -11.38 17.70
N ALA A 135 3.23 -10.54 16.98
CA ALA A 135 1.92 -10.88 16.46
C ALA A 135 2.03 -11.91 15.33
N LYS A 136 1.20 -12.96 15.40
CA LYS A 136 1.17 -14.03 14.39
C LYS A 136 0.26 -13.70 13.22
N GLN A 137 -0.68 -12.80 13.44
CA GLN A 137 -1.63 -12.35 12.43
C GLN A 137 -1.73 -10.82 12.45
N ARG A 138 -2.01 -10.23 11.29
CA ARG A 138 -2.30 -8.81 11.19
C ARG A 138 -3.56 -8.47 11.98
N LEU A 139 -3.54 -7.31 12.63
CA LEU A 139 -4.62 -6.78 13.46
C LEU A 139 -5.01 -7.66 14.66
N GLU A 140 -4.10 -8.47 15.21
CA GLU A 140 -4.38 -9.35 16.36
C GLU A 140 -4.90 -8.56 17.59
N GLY A 141 -4.40 -7.34 17.79
CA GLY A 141 -4.87 -6.42 18.84
C GLY A 141 -6.13 -5.61 18.49
N ASN A 142 -6.74 -5.80 17.31
CA ASN A 142 -7.89 -5.02 16.84
C ASN A 142 -8.91 -5.89 16.06
N ALA A 143 -9.64 -6.72 16.82
CA ALA A 143 -10.62 -7.67 16.27
C ALA A 143 -11.75 -6.99 15.48
N GLU A 144 -12.18 -5.79 15.88
CA GLU A 144 -13.21 -5.04 15.15
C GLU A 144 -12.73 -4.65 13.75
N MET A 145 -11.51 -4.12 13.66
CA MET A 145 -10.90 -3.78 12.38
C MET A 145 -10.68 -5.01 11.51
N GLN A 146 -10.23 -6.12 12.11
CA GLN A 146 -10.04 -7.38 11.40
C GLN A 146 -11.35 -7.90 10.79
N ARG A 147 -12.45 -7.90 11.57
CA ARG A 147 -13.79 -8.28 11.07
C ARG A 147 -14.26 -7.35 9.97
N SER A 148 -14.14 -6.05 10.20
CA SER A 148 -14.53 -5.00 9.25
C SER A 148 -13.84 -5.16 7.90
N VAL A 149 -12.52 -5.42 7.91
CA VAL A 149 -11.73 -5.70 6.71
C VAL A 149 -12.24 -6.96 6.00
N ARG A 150 -12.38 -8.09 6.73
CA ARG A 150 -12.84 -9.37 6.17
C ARG A 150 -14.22 -9.28 5.53
N HIS A 151 -15.13 -8.48 6.09
CA HIS A 151 -16.46 -8.31 5.52
C HIS A 151 -16.48 -7.44 4.26
N ARG A 152 -15.58 -6.47 4.13
CA ARG A 152 -15.60 -5.51 3.02
C ARG A 152 -14.90 -6.02 1.77
N PHE A 153 -13.78 -6.74 1.91
CA PHE A 153 -12.96 -7.13 0.76
C PHE A 153 -13.72 -7.92 -0.31
N PRO A 154 -14.57 -8.91 0.03
CA PRO A 154 -15.35 -9.65 -0.98
C PRO A 154 -16.22 -8.76 -1.89
N TYR A 155 -16.64 -7.58 -1.42
CA TYR A 155 -17.43 -6.64 -2.22
C TYR A 155 -16.56 -5.68 -3.05
N ILE A 156 -15.32 -5.45 -2.64
CA ILE A 156 -14.40 -4.52 -3.30
C ILE A 156 -13.55 -5.24 -4.36
N ASP A 157 -13.21 -6.51 -4.13
CA ASP A 157 -12.33 -7.27 -5.03
C ASP A 157 -12.87 -7.34 -6.47
N PRO A 158 -14.17 -7.58 -6.72
CA PRO A 158 -14.72 -7.51 -8.08
C PRO A 158 -14.56 -6.15 -8.74
N LEU A 159 -14.64 -5.06 -7.96
CA LEU A 159 -14.44 -3.70 -8.49
C LEU A 159 -13.00 -3.47 -8.94
N HIS A 160 -12.01 -4.06 -8.26
CA HIS A 160 -10.63 -3.98 -8.70
C HIS A 160 -10.39 -4.73 -10.00
N HIS A 161 -10.94 -5.94 -10.15
CA HIS A 161 -10.84 -6.69 -11.41
C HIS A 161 -11.49 -5.95 -12.57
N LEU A 162 -12.69 -5.39 -12.34
CA LEU A 162 -13.37 -4.55 -13.31
C LEU A 162 -12.52 -3.32 -13.66
N GLN A 163 -11.97 -2.62 -12.66
CA GLN A 163 -11.14 -1.43 -12.86
C GLN A 163 -9.92 -1.74 -13.72
N VAL A 164 -9.20 -2.84 -13.43
CA VAL A 164 -8.03 -3.27 -14.21
C VAL A 164 -8.41 -3.49 -15.67
N GLU A 165 -9.53 -4.18 -15.94
CA GLU A 165 -9.98 -4.45 -17.30
C GLU A 165 -10.41 -3.16 -18.04
N LEU A 166 -11.16 -2.28 -17.38
CA LEU A 166 -11.58 -1.02 -17.98
C LEU A 166 -10.37 -0.12 -18.28
N MET A 167 -9.40 -0.06 -17.37
CA MET A 167 -8.15 0.67 -17.59
C MET A 167 -7.35 0.09 -18.76
N ARG A 168 -7.32 -1.24 -18.91
CA ARG A 168 -6.65 -1.90 -20.04
C ARG A 168 -7.26 -1.46 -21.37
N ARG A 169 -8.59 -1.55 -21.51
CA ARG A 169 -9.31 -1.13 -22.72
C ARG A 169 -9.12 0.34 -23.03
N PHE A 170 -9.23 1.19 -21.99
CA PHE A 170 -9.03 2.63 -22.13
C PHE A 170 -7.64 2.96 -22.67
N ARG A 171 -6.59 2.32 -22.14
CA ARG A 171 -5.20 2.51 -22.60
C ARG A 171 -4.93 1.93 -23.98
N ALA A 172 -5.67 0.91 -24.41
CA ALA A 172 -5.60 0.33 -25.75
C ALA A 172 -6.30 1.17 -26.82
N GLY A 173 -6.98 2.27 -26.44
CA GLY A 173 -7.76 3.09 -27.38
C GLY A 173 -9.15 2.52 -27.67
N GLU A 174 -9.56 1.42 -27.05
CA GLU A 174 -10.90 0.84 -27.12
C GLU A 174 -11.90 1.58 -26.20
N GLY A 175 -11.68 2.88 -26.06
CA GLY A 175 -12.35 3.75 -25.11
C GLY A 175 -13.68 4.31 -25.62
N GLY A 176 -14.46 4.83 -24.67
CA GLY A 176 -15.68 5.57 -24.91
C GLY A 176 -16.28 5.98 -23.56
N ASP A 177 -17.33 6.80 -23.58
CA ASP A 177 -17.92 7.38 -22.37
C ASP A 177 -18.30 6.33 -21.32
N ARG A 178 -18.74 5.14 -21.77
CA ARG A 178 -19.09 4.03 -20.88
C ARG A 178 -17.88 3.46 -20.14
N VAL A 179 -16.75 3.31 -20.81
CA VAL A 179 -15.50 2.80 -20.20
C VAL A 179 -14.98 3.80 -19.19
N GLN A 180 -14.93 5.08 -19.55
CA GLN A 180 -14.49 6.15 -18.65
C GLN A 180 -15.39 6.26 -17.42
N ARG A 181 -16.72 6.25 -17.62
CA ARG A 181 -17.68 6.23 -16.51
C ARG A 181 -17.51 5.00 -15.62
N GLY A 182 -17.26 3.83 -16.20
CA GLY A 182 -16.99 2.61 -15.45
C GLY A 182 -15.74 2.73 -14.56
N ILE A 183 -14.64 3.28 -15.10
CA ILE A 183 -13.42 3.56 -14.33
C ILE A 183 -13.72 4.51 -13.17
N HIS A 184 -14.52 5.55 -13.41
CA HIS A 184 -14.88 6.50 -12.37
C HIS A 184 -15.71 5.86 -11.25
N LEU A 185 -16.68 5.03 -11.60
CA LEU A 185 -17.50 4.29 -10.64
C LEU A 185 -16.68 3.29 -9.83
N SER A 186 -15.76 2.56 -10.48
CA SER A 186 -14.91 1.60 -9.78
C SER A 186 -13.97 2.30 -8.79
N ILE A 187 -13.38 3.43 -9.19
CA ILE A 187 -12.48 4.21 -8.33
C ILE A 187 -13.20 4.71 -7.08
N ASN A 188 -14.42 5.23 -7.24
CA ASN A 188 -15.25 5.69 -6.12
C ASN A 188 -15.66 4.53 -5.21
N GLY A 189 -16.06 3.38 -5.80
CA GLY A 189 -16.45 2.19 -5.03
C GLY A 189 -15.29 1.63 -4.21
N VAL A 190 -14.09 1.53 -4.81
CA VAL A 190 -12.86 1.11 -4.12
C VAL A 190 -12.52 2.06 -2.98
N ALA A 191 -12.58 3.38 -3.22
CA ALA A 191 -12.28 4.38 -2.20
C ALA A 191 -13.25 4.30 -1.00
N ALA A 192 -14.55 4.16 -1.28
CA ALA A 192 -15.57 4.03 -0.25
C ALA A 192 -15.38 2.77 0.62
N GLY A 193 -14.95 1.67 -0.01
CA GLY A 193 -14.71 0.41 0.67
C GLY A 193 -13.46 0.40 1.57
N LEU A 194 -12.34 0.96 1.08
CA LEU A 194 -11.06 0.98 1.79
C LEU A 194 -11.02 1.96 2.95
N ARG A 195 -11.77 3.06 2.87
CA ARG A 195 -11.76 4.16 3.85
C ARG A 195 -10.33 4.69 4.08
N ASN A 196 -9.87 4.80 5.33
CA ASN A 196 -8.55 5.35 5.64
C ASN A 196 -7.43 4.40 5.21
N THR A 197 -6.42 4.87 4.48
CA THR A 197 -5.31 4.02 3.97
C THR A 197 -3.92 4.54 4.33
N GLY A 198 -3.87 5.60 5.13
CA GLY A 198 -2.67 6.29 5.60
C GLY A 198 -3.07 7.49 6.43
#